data_AF-A0A7Y4U007-F1
#
_entry.id   AF-A0A7Y4U007-F1
#
_cell.length_a   1.000
_cell.length_b   1.000
_cell.length_c   1.000
_cell.angle_alpha   90.00
_cell.angle_beta   90.00
_cell.angle_gamma   90.00
#
_symmetry.space_group_name_H-M   'P 1'
#
loop_
_entity.id
_entity.type
_entity.pdbx_description
1 polymer ?
#
loop_
_entity_poly.entity_id
_entity_poly.type
_entity_poly.pdbx_seq_one_letter_code
_entity_poly.pdbx_strand_id
1 'polypeptide(L)'
;MAKSRVSTIRRLARQGKYTLSIHAERERQADQLSTAELEQALGSCALVEDYPDDPRGASCLVVGFAAGRPVHAVCALKQFPEEVLLITVYDPSRRPGKWVDNYHRRREK
;
A
#
# COMPACT_ATOMS: atom_id res chain seq x y z
N MET A 1 -3.68 21.66 11.73
CA MET A 1 -3.26 21.18 10.39
C MET A 1 -3.72 19.73 10.25
N ALA A 2 -4.50 19.39 9.22
CA ALA A 2 -4.95 18.02 9.01
C ALA A 2 -3.75 17.09 8.74
N LYS A 3 -3.68 15.94 9.41
CA LYS A 3 -2.66 14.94 9.12
C LYS A 3 -2.92 14.37 7.72
N SER A 4 -1.93 14.43 6.83
CA SER A 4 -2.01 13.81 5.49
C SER A 4 -2.29 12.31 5.62
N ARG A 5 -3.17 11.75 4.78
CA ARG A 5 -3.51 10.31 4.77
C ARG A 5 -2.26 9.42 4.75
N VAL A 6 -1.29 9.77 3.92
CA VAL A 6 0.01 9.08 3.82
C VAL A 6 0.79 9.14 5.13
N SER A 7 0.78 10.29 5.82
CA SER A 7 1.46 10.41 7.12
C SER A 7 0.85 9.48 8.18
N THR A 8 -0.47 9.27 8.13
CA THR A 8 -1.16 8.31 9.00
C THR A 8 -0.81 6.87 8.64
N ILE A 9 -0.83 6.50 7.36
CA ILE A 9 -0.43 5.16 6.89
C ILE A 9 1.00 4.84 7.36
N ARG A 10 1.96 5.73 7.09
CA ARG A 10 3.36 5.57 7.48
C ARG A 10 3.52 5.40 9.00
N ARG A 11 2.78 6.17 9.79
CA ARG A 11 2.81 6.07 11.26
C ARG A 11 2.28 4.73 11.74
N LEU A 12 1.12 4.30 11.24
CA LEU A 12 0.47 3.06 11.66
C LEU A 12 1.26 1.81 11.23
N ALA A 13 1.83 1.82 10.02
CA ALA A 13 2.71 0.76 9.54
C ALA A 13 3.94 0.58 10.45
N ARG A 14 4.62 1.68 10.82
CA ARG A 14 5.76 1.64 11.76
C ARG A 14 5.39 1.18 13.17
N GLN A 15 4.10 1.20 13.52
CA GLN A 15 3.58 0.71 14.80
C GLN A 15 3.06 -0.74 14.71
N GLY A 16 3.17 -1.39 13.54
CA GLY A 16 2.56 -2.71 13.31
C GLY A 16 1.02 -2.69 13.33
N LYS A 17 0.40 -1.52 13.20
CA LYS A 17 -1.07 -1.35 13.26
C LYS A 17 -1.68 -1.45 11.87
N TYR A 18 -1.73 -2.67 11.35
CA TYR A 18 -2.38 -2.97 10.10
C TYR A 18 -2.94 -4.39 10.09
N THR A 19 -3.94 -4.61 9.25
CA THR A 19 -4.52 -5.92 8.98
C THR A 19 -4.47 -6.20 7.48
N LEU A 20 -4.19 -7.44 7.11
CA LEU A 20 -4.22 -7.92 5.73
C LEU A 20 -5.58 -8.55 5.44
N SER A 21 -6.19 -8.17 4.31
CA SER A 21 -7.29 -8.95 3.76
C SER A 21 -6.77 -10.33 3.32
N ILE A 22 -7.68 -11.31 3.16
CA ILE A 22 -7.33 -12.63 2.60
C ILE A 22 -6.67 -12.49 1.23
N HIS A 23 -7.13 -11.55 0.40
CA HIS A 23 -6.54 -11.30 -0.91
C HIS A 23 -5.13 -10.71 -0.80
N ALA A 24 -4.93 -9.74 0.10
CA ALA A 24 -3.62 -9.14 0.35
C ALA A 24 -2.61 -10.18 0.84
N GLU A 25 -3.00 -11.06 1.77
CA GLU A 25 -2.12 -12.11 2.28
C GLU A 25 -1.71 -13.10 1.18
N ARG A 26 -2.65 -13.49 0.30
CA ARG A 26 -2.35 -14.36 -0.85
C ARG A 26 -1.38 -13.71 -1.84
N GLU A 27 -1.60 -12.45 -2.21
CA GLU A 27 -0.70 -11.73 -3.12
C GLU A 27 0.68 -11.52 -2.49
N ARG A 28 0.74 -11.18 -1.19
CA ARG A 28 2.00 -11.05 -0.43
C ARG A 28 2.82 -12.33 -0.49
N GLN A 29 2.19 -13.48 -0.26
CA GLN A 29 2.83 -14.79 -0.29
C GLN A 29 3.26 -15.17 -1.72
N ALA A 30 2.39 -14.98 -2.71
CA ALA A 30 2.69 -15.23 -4.12
C ALA A 30 3.88 -14.39 -4.60
N ASP A 31 3.95 -13.14 -4.15
CA ASP A 31 5.06 -12.25 -4.42
C ASP A 31 6.28 -12.47 -3.51
N GLN A 32 6.25 -13.42 -2.57
CA GLN A 32 7.35 -13.66 -1.61
C GLN A 32 7.81 -12.36 -0.94
N LEU A 33 6.84 -11.53 -0.55
CA LEU A 33 7.08 -10.28 0.17
C LEU A 33 7.03 -10.57 1.67
N SER A 34 8.14 -10.41 2.37
CA SER A 34 8.17 -10.58 3.83
C SER A 34 7.39 -9.49 4.54
N THR A 35 6.96 -9.76 5.77
CA THR A 35 6.32 -8.76 6.64
C THR A 35 7.23 -7.57 6.89
N ALA A 36 8.54 -7.81 7.06
CA ALA A 36 9.53 -6.75 7.26
C ALA A 36 9.69 -5.85 6.02
N GLU A 37 9.72 -6.41 4.81
CA GLU A 37 9.73 -5.62 3.58
C GLU A 37 8.44 -4.80 3.42
N LEU A 38 7.28 -5.39 3.72
CA LEU A 38 6.00 -4.69 3.68
C LEU A 38 5.99 -3.49 4.64
N GLU A 39 6.40 -3.68 5.90
CA GLU A 39 6.47 -2.62 6.91
C GLU A 39 7.48 -1.54 6.55
N GLN A 40 8.66 -1.91 6.04
CA GLN A 40 9.66 -0.97 5.55
C GLN A 40 9.10 -0.10 4.43
N ALA A 41 8.47 -0.73 3.42
CA ALA A 41 7.91 -0.01 2.29
C ALA A 41 6.76 0.93 2.70
N LEU A 42 5.80 0.44 3.50
CA LEU A 42 4.68 1.25 4.00
C LEU A 42 5.16 2.38 4.93
N GLY A 43 6.23 2.17 5.68
CA GLY A 43 6.81 3.18 6.57
C GLY A 43 7.28 4.43 5.83
N SER A 44 7.65 4.34 4.55
CA SER A 44 8.10 5.49 3.73
C SER A 44 7.28 5.69 2.45
N CYS A 45 6.10 5.10 2.35
CA CYS A 45 5.33 5.05 1.09
C CYS A 45 4.86 6.43 0.61
N ALA A 46 4.64 6.60 -0.69
CA ALA A 46 4.02 7.76 -1.32
C ALA A 46 2.64 7.40 -1.89
N LEU A 47 1.76 8.39 -2.01
CA LEU A 47 0.46 8.22 -2.67
C LEU A 47 0.68 8.07 -4.18
N VAL A 48 -0.05 7.14 -4.81
CA VAL A 48 -0.04 6.88 -6.25
C VAL A 48 -1.41 7.26 -6.83
N GLU A 49 -2.47 6.67 -6.30
CA GLU A 49 -3.86 6.95 -6.68
C GLU A 49 -4.70 7.12 -5.41
N ASP A 50 -5.67 8.03 -5.43
CA ASP A 50 -6.61 8.26 -4.33
C ASP A 50 -8.03 7.86 -4.78
N TYR A 51 -8.76 7.13 -3.95
CA TYR A 51 -10.12 6.67 -4.20
C TYR A 51 -11.03 7.06 -3.03
N PRO A 52 -11.30 8.37 -2.84
CA PRO A 52 -12.12 8.84 -1.71
C PRO A 52 -13.58 8.36 -1.80
N ASP A 53 -14.09 8.17 -3.01
CA ASP A 53 -15.51 7.89 -3.30
C ASP A 53 -15.77 6.43 -3.72
N ASP A 54 -14.84 5.51 -3.43
CA ASP A 54 -15.05 4.09 -3.74
C ASP A 54 -16.28 3.56 -2.98
N PRO A 55 -17.27 2.92 -3.64
CA PRO A 55 -18.48 2.41 -3.00
C PRO A 55 -18.22 1.41 -1.86
N ARG A 56 -17.03 0.79 -1.84
CA ARG A 56 -16.59 -0.15 -0.80
C ARG A 56 -15.87 0.53 0.36
N GLY A 57 -15.74 1.85 0.32
CA GLY A 57 -15.10 2.70 1.32
C GLY A 57 -13.83 3.37 0.81
N ALA A 58 -13.57 4.58 1.31
CA ALA A 58 -12.42 5.40 0.93
C ALA A 58 -11.10 4.63 1.06
N SER A 59 -10.35 4.57 -0.03
CA SER A 59 -9.06 3.87 -0.10
C SER A 59 -8.05 4.63 -0.95
N CYS A 60 -6.82 4.13 -1.01
CA CYS A 60 -5.79 4.68 -1.87
C CYS A 60 -4.76 3.62 -2.25
N LEU A 61 -4.11 3.80 -3.39
CA LEU A 61 -2.92 3.07 -3.77
C LEU A 61 -1.69 3.86 -3.30
N VAL A 62 -0.79 3.17 -2.59
CA VAL A 62 0.52 3.71 -2.22
C VAL A 62 1.64 2.84 -2.78
N VAL A 63 2.80 3.46 -2.99
CA VAL A 63 4.05 2.77 -3.33
C VAL A 63 5.11 3.06 -2.28
N GLY A 64 5.78 2.02 -1.82
CA GLY A 64 6.96 2.11 -0.98
C GLY A 64 8.08 1.23 -1.51
N PHE A 65 9.24 1.27 -0.85
CA PHE A 65 10.40 0.48 -1.24
C PHE A 65 11.04 -0.20 -0.02
N ALA A 66 11.39 -1.47 -0.18
CA ALA A 66 12.18 -2.23 0.78
C ALA A 66 13.44 -2.76 0.10
N ALA A 67 14.62 -2.32 0.56
CA ALA A 67 15.90 -2.65 -0.07
C ALA A 67 15.91 -2.47 -1.61
N GLY A 68 15.26 -1.42 -2.11
CA GLY A 68 15.13 -1.13 -3.56
C GLY A 68 14.00 -1.88 -4.28
N ARG A 69 13.37 -2.86 -3.63
CA ARG A 69 12.19 -3.56 -4.16
C ARG A 69 10.92 -2.72 -4.01
N PRO A 70 10.18 -2.44 -5.09
CA PRO A 70 8.93 -1.68 -4.99
C PRO A 70 7.81 -2.54 -4.38
N VAL A 71 6.94 -1.91 -3.60
CA VAL A 71 5.76 -2.53 -3.02
C VAL A 71 4.57 -1.61 -3.24
N HIS A 72 3.58 -2.10 -3.97
CA HIS A 72 2.27 -1.47 -4.09
C HIS A 72 1.32 -2.02 -3.04
N ALA A 73 0.54 -1.13 -2.43
CA ALA A 73 -0.52 -1.50 -1.52
C ALA A 73 -1.76 -0.66 -1.78
N VAL A 74 -2.91 -1.31 -2.04
CA VAL A 74 -4.20 -0.63 -1.92
C VAL A 74 -4.63 -0.76 -0.48
N CYS A 75 -4.92 0.37 0.17
CA CYS A 75 -5.23 0.39 1.58
C CYS A 75 -6.29 1.42 1.95
N ALA A 76 -6.99 1.13 3.05
CA ALA A 76 -7.97 2.00 3.68
C ALA A 76 -7.56 2.27 5.14
N LEU A 77 -7.97 3.41 5.68
CA LEU A 77 -7.78 3.73 7.10
C LEU A 77 -9.04 3.36 7.88
N LYS A 78 -8.91 2.43 8.82
CA LYS A 78 -9.97 2.09 9.78
C LYS A 78 -9.82 2.99 11.00
N GLN A 79 -10.94 3.46 11.55
CA GLN A 79 -10.95 4.29 12.76
C GLN A 79 -11.08 3.46 14.05
N PHE A 80 -11.77 2.32 13.99
CA PHE A 80 -12.06 1.47 15.14
C PHE A 80 -11.80 -0.02 14.82
N PRO A 81 -10.66 -0.59 15.25
CA PRO A 81 -9.48 0.11 15.81
C PRO A 81 -8.78 1.01 14.77
N GLU A 82 -7.95 1.95 15.22
CA GLU A 82 -7.12 2.77 14.33
C GLU A 82 -6.02 1.90 13.70
N GLU A 83 -6.20 1.51 12.44
CA GLU A 83 -5.27 0.65 11.70
C GLU A 83 -5.36 0.86 10.19
N VAL A 84 -4.34 0.40 9.47
CA VAL A 84 -4.36 0.31 8.00
C VAL A 84 -4.98 -1.04 7.60
N LEU A 85 -6.08 -1.03 6.86
CA LEU A 85 -6.56 -2.22 6.17
C LEU A 85 -5.88 -2.33 4.81
N LEU A 86 -5.05 -3.35 4.63
CA LEU A 86 -4.42 -3.67 3.35
C LEU A 86 -5.37 -4.56 2.53
N ILE A 87 -5.92 -3.99 1.46
CA ILE A 87 -6.87 -4.65 0.56
C ILE A 87 -6.13 -5.58 -0.41
N THR A 88 -5.02 -5.11 -0.97
CA THR A 88 -4.07 -5.92 -1.75
C THR A 88 -2.65 -5.37 -1.55
N VAL A 89 -1.63 -6.23 -1.60
CA VAL A 89 -0.22 -5.85 -1.59
C VAL A 89 0.54 -6.67 -2.61
N TYR A 90 1.41 -6.05 -3.39
CA TYR A 90 2.11 -6.74 -4.47
C TYR A 90 3.37 -6.02 -4.92
N ASP A 91 4.24 -6.76 -5.62
CA ASP A 91 5.43 -6.23 -6.27
C ASP A 91 5.09 -5.76 -7.70
N PRO A 92 5.04 -4.44 -7.98
CA PRO A 92 4.69 -3.93 -9.30
C PRO A 92 5.76 -4.22 -10.36
N SER A 93 7.00 -4.57 -10.00
CA SER A 93 8.05 -4.93 -10.97
C SER A 93 7.73 -6.23 -11.72
N ARG A 94 6.97 -7.13 -11.08
CA ARG A 94 6.48 -8.38 -11.67
C ARG A 94 5.32 -8.20 -12.64
N ARG A 95 4.88 -6.95 -12.86
CA ARG A 95 3.77 -6.58 -13.74
C ARG A 95 4.30 -5.65 -14.85
N PRO A 96 5.16 -6.15 -15.75
CA PRO A 96 5.85 -5.31 -16.73
C PRO A 96 4.86 -4.56 -17.61
N GLY A 97 5.20 -3.31 -17.94
CA GLY A 97 4.38 -2.47 -18.80
C GLY A 97 3.12 -1.89 -18.14
N LYS A 98 2.81 -2.19 -16.88
CA LYS A 98 1.63 -1.59 -16.20
C LYS A 98 1.91 -0.24 -15.54
N TRP A 99 3.17 0.03 -15.20
CA TRP A 99 3.56 1.19 -14.39
C TRP A 99 4.72 1.96 -15.03
N VAL A 100 4.75 3.27 -14.79
CA VAL A 100 5.80 4.21 -15.19
C VAL A 100 6.17 5.10 -14.01
N ASP A 101 7.13 6.00 -14.21
CA ASP A 101 7.57 6.97 -13.20
C ASP A 101 8.00 6.28 -11.90
N ASN A 102 8.87 5.27 -12.03
CA ASN A 102 9.32 4.44 -10.91
C ASN A 102 8.15 3.89 -10.06
N TYR A 103 7.12 3.38 -10.73
CA TYR A 103 5.91 2.81 -10.14
C TYR A 103 4.92 3.83 -9.55
N HIS A 104 5.19 5.13 -9.64
CA HIS A 104 4.31 6.19 -9.14
C HIS A 104 3.14 6.57 -10.07
N ARG A 105 3.07 6.00 -11.28
CA ARG A 105 1.98 6.29 -12.21
C ARG A 105 1.60 5.05 -13.02
N ARG A 106 0.30 4.79 -13.13
CA ARG A 106 -0.23 3.72 -13.99
C ARG A 106 -0.09 4.11 -15.45
N ARG A 107 0.25 3.16 -16.32
CA ARG A 107 0.14 3.39 -17.77
C ARG A 107 -1.33 3.47 -18.15
N GLU A 108 -1.69 4.54 -18.85
CA GLU A 108 -2.95 4.61 -19.59
C GLU A 108 -2.88 3.61 -20.75
N LYS A 109 -4.03 3.01 -21.08
CA LYS A 109 -4.15 2.04 -22.16
C LYS A 109 -4.10 2.72 -23.52
#